data_AF-C0XIY3-F1
#
_entry.id   AF-C0XIY3-F1
#
_cell.length_a   1.000
_cell.length_b   1.000
_cell.length_c   1.000
_cell.angle_alpha   90.00
_cell.angle_beta   90.00
_cell.angle_gamma   90.00
#
_symmetry.space_group_name_H-M   'P 1'
#
loop_
_entity.id
_entity.type
_entity.pdbx_description
1 polymer ?
#
loop_
_entity_poly.entity_id
_entity_poly.type
_entity_poly.pdbx_seq_one_letter_code
_entity_poly.pdbx_strand_id
1 'polypeptide(L)'
;MNNKMLLLVNFLKFRRLVLNLVQMGGTLMNWWKMTSILWLVLFIVGATFLWLRKTDATGAINTPAYQMTSLAIWCVLFGFILFIQLIWLVIMRVRHRK
;
A
#
# COMPACT_ATOMS: atom_id res chain seq x y z
N MET A 1 18.60 -33.87 11.90
CA MET A 1 18.51 -32.46 11.43
C MET A 1 17.90 -31.63 12.54
N ASN A 2 18.57 -30.59 13.03
CA ASN A 2 18.14 -29.82 14.21
C ASN A 2 16.98 -28.87 13.87
N ASN A 3 16.04 -28.62 14.79
CA ASN A 3 14.84 -27.78 14.56
C ASN A 3 15.18 -26.38 14.03
N LYS A 4 16.31 -25.80 14.45
CA LYS A 4 16.79 -24.51 13.94
C LYS A 4 17.15 -24.55 12.45
N MET A 5 17.70 -25.67 11.97
CA MET A 5 18.08 -25.86 10.57
C MET A 5 16.85 -26.05 9.68
N LEU A 6 15.81 -26.72 10.19
CA LEU A 6 14.53 -26.92 9.51
C LEU A 6 13.78 -25.61 9.31
N LEU A 7 13.78 -24.73 10.32
CA LEU A 7 13.23 -23.37 10.24
C LEU A 7 13.96 -22.51 9.20
N LEU A 8 15.30 -22.57 9.15
CA LEU A 8 16.10 -21.84 8.18
C LEU A 8 15.81 -22.26 6.73
N VAL A 9 15.69 -23.56 6.47
CA VAL A 9 15.37 -24.08 5.13
C VAL A 9 13.96 -23.65 4.71
N ASN A 10 12.98 -23.71 5.61
CA ASN A 10 11.62 -23.25 5.33
C ASN A 10 11.57 -21.74 5.05
N PHE A 11 12.32 -20.93 5.82
CA PHE A 11 12.41 -19.49 5.60
C PHE A 11 13.05 -19.14 4.25
N LEU A 12 14.13 -19.84 3.87
CA LEU A 12 14.78 -19.64 2.59
C LEU A 12 13.90 -20.07 1.41
N LYS A 13 13.13 -21.16 1.57
CA LYS A 13 12.18 -21.64 0.56
C LYS A 13 11.01 -20.66 0.39
N PHE A 14 10.49 -20.12 1.49
CA PHE A 14 9.46 -19.07 1.47
C PHE A 14 9.97 -17.79 0.80
N ARG A 15 11.16 -17.31 1.18
CA ARG A 15 11.81 -16.16 0.53
C ARG A 15 11.96 -16.39 -0.98
N ARG A 16 12.39 -17.58 -1.39
CA ARG A 16 12.54 -17.93 -2.83
C ARG A 16 11.19 -17.95 -3.56
N LEU A 17 10.13 -18.44 -2.92
CA LEU A 17 8.78 -18.46 -3.49
C LEU A 17 8.24 -17.05 -3.69
N VAL A 18 8.39 -16.18 -2.69
CA VAL A 18 8.05 -14.75 -2.78
C VAL A 18 8.85 -14.06 -3.90
N LEU A 19 10.14 -14.36 -4.02
CA LEU A 19 10.99 -13.77 -5.07
C LEU A 19 10.65 -14.26 -6.48
N ASN A 20 10.18 -15.50 -6.63
CA ASN A 20 9.74 -16.06 -7.92
C ASN A 20 8.37 -15.50 -8.35
N LEU A 21 7.43 -15.34 -7.42
CA LEU A 21 6.16 -14.64 -7.68
C LEU A 21 6.39 -13.19 -8.11
N VAL A 22 7.49 -12.59 -7.68
CA VAL A 22 7.93 -11.24 -8.08
C VAL A 22 8.61 -11.21 -9.46
N GLN A 23 9.17 -12.32 -9.96
CA GLN A 23 10.05 -12.35 -11.15
C GLN A 23 9.37 -12.66 -12.49
N MET A 24 8.03 -12.74 -12.57
CA MET A 24 7.31 -12.77 -13.86
C MET A 24 7.32 -11.36 -14.51
N GLY A 25 8.50 -10.94 -14.96
CA GLY A 25 8.97 -9.55 -15.04
C GLY A 25 8.36 -8.62 -16.11
N GLY A 26 7.48 -9.09 -16.99
CA GLY A 26 6.85 -8.24 -18.01
C GLY A 26 5.51 -7.64 -17.58
N THR A 27 4.62 -8.48 -17.04
CA THR A 27 3.25 -8.09 -16.66
C THR A 27 3.21 -7.47 -15.27
N LEU A 28 4.03 -7.94 -14.34
CA LEU A 28 4.02 -7.50 -12.93
C LEU A 28 4.29 -6.00 -12.76
N MET A 29 5.21 -5.41 -13.53
CA MET A 29 5.50 -3.97 -13.45
C MET A 29 4.30 -3.13 -13.89
N ASN A 30 3.56 -3.60 -14.91
CA ASN A 30 2.34 -2.92 -15.39
C ASN A 30 1.20 -3.08 -14.38
N TRP A 31 1.00 -4.27 -13.82
CA TRP A 31 0.05 -4.51 -12.73
C TRP A 31 0.35 -3.65 -11.51
N TRP A 32 1.62 -3.54 -11.13
CA TRP A 32 2.06 -2.77 -9.99
C TRP A 32 1.85 -1.26 -10.21
N LYS A 33 2.11 -0.74 -11.42
CA LYS A 33 1.75 0.63 -11.77
C LYS A 33 0.24 0.87 -11.72
N MET A 34 -0.55 -0.05 -12.26
CA MET A 34 -2.02 0.06 -12.26
C MET A 34 -2.59 0.06 -10.85
N THR A 35 -2.09 -0.80 -9.95
CA THR A 35 -2.55 -0.82 -8.55
C THR A 35 -2.17 0.49 -7.85
N SER A 36 -0.96 1.02 -8.03
CA SER A 36 -0.58 2.32 -7.48
C SER A 36 -1.49 3.46 -7.96
N ILE A 37 -1.82 3.50 -9.26
CA ILE A 37 -2.74 4.51 -9.81
C ILE A 37 -4.14 4.33 -9.21
N LEU A 38 -4.63 3.10 -9.08
CA LEU A 38 -5.92 2.81 -8.46
C LEU A 38 -5.98 3.32 -7.02
N TRP A 39 -4.94 3.06 -6.21
CA TRP A 39 -4.85 3.58 -4.85
C TRP A 39 -4.86 5.11 -4.80
N LEU A 40 -4.19 5.77 -5.75
CA LEU A 40 -4.18 7.23 -5.85
C LEU A 40 -5.57 7.78 -6.21
N VAL A 41 -6.25 7.16 -7.17
CA VAL A 41 -7.63 7.54 -7.53
C VAL A 41 -8.56 7.35 -6.33
N LEU A 42 -8.47 6.22 -5.62
CA LEU A 42 -9.28 5.95 -4.43
C LEU A 42 -9.04 6.97 -3.32
N PHE A 43 -7.78 7.40 -3.15
CA PHE A 43 -7.42 8.46 -2.23
C PHE A 43 -8.12 9.77 -2.58
N ILE A 44 -8.03 10.22 -3.83
CA ILE A 44 -8.64 11.47 -4.30
C ILE A 44 -10.16 11.43 -4.13
N VAL A 45 -10.80 10.36 -4.63
CA VAL A 45 -12.26 10.21 -4.53
C VAL A 45 -12.71 10.19 -3.08
N GLY A 46 -12.01 9.44 -2.22
CA GLY A 46 -12.29 9.40 -0.78
C GLY A 46 -12.10 10.76 -0.12
N ALA A 47 -11.02 11.47 -0.41
CA ALA A 47 -10.76 12.80 0.14
C ALA A 47 -11.83 13.82 -0.28
N THR A 48 -12.22 13.82 -1.57
CA THR A 48 -13.30 14.67 -2.07
C THR A 48 -14.64 14.33 -1.41
N PHE A 49 -14.95 13.03 -1.24
CA PHE A 49 -16.16 12.59 -0.55
C PHE A 49 -16.16 13.04 0.93
N LEU A 50 -15.05 12.87 1.64
CA LEU A 50 -14.90 13.35 3.02
C LEU A 50 -15.05 14.87 3.12
N TRP A 51 -14.61 15.62 2.10
CA TRP A 51 -14.71 17.07 2.08
C TRP A 51 -16.11 17.58 1.75
N LEU A 52 -16.85 16.90 0.87
CA LEU A 52 -18.19 17.34 0.48
C LEU A 52 -19.27 16.92 1.49
N ARG A 53 -18.99 15.98 2.39
CA ARG A 53 -19.97 15.54 3.39
C ARG A 53 -20.23 16.65 4.42
N LYS A 54 -21.50 16.94 4.68
CA LYS A 54 -21.95 17.91 5.70
C LYS A 54 -22.23 17.28 7.07
N THR A 55 -22.58 16.00 7.09
CA THR A 55 -22.93 15.25 8.29
C THR A 55 -21.99 14.07 8.46
N ASP A 56 -21.68 13.74 9.70
CA ASP A 56 -20.96 12.52 10.03
C ASP A 56 -21.86 11.28 10.05
N ALA A 57 -21.26 10.11 10.29
CA ALA A 57 -21.99 8.84 10.34
C ALA A 57 -22.98 8.77 11.51
N THR A 58 -22.85 9.67 12.48
CA THR A 58 -23.77 9.81 13.63
C THR A 58 -24.88 10.83 13.38
N GLY A 59 -24.90 11.48 12.21
CA GLY A 59 -25.90 12.51 11.85
C GLY A 59 -25.62 13.89 12.47
N ALA A 60 -24.48 14.06 13.15
CA ALA A 60 -24.06 15.34 13.69
C ALA A 60 -23.45 16.22 12.59
N ILE A 61 -23.59 17.53 12.76
CA ILE A 61 -23.04 18.52 11.84
C ILE A 61 -21.52 18.46 11.94
N ASN A 62 -20.88 18.21 10.80
CA ASN A 62 -19.43 18.10 10.73
C ASN A 62 -18.86 19.52 10.84
N THR A 63 -18.26 19.88 11.98
CA THR A 63 -17.57 21.17 12.11
C THR A 63 -16.30 21.17 11.23
N PRO A 64 -15.80 22.35 10.81
CA PRO A 64 -14.57 22.42 10.01
C PRO A 64 -13.39 21.69 10.66
N ALA A 65 -13.28 21.75 11.99
CA ALA A 65 -12.25 21.05 12.74
C ALA A 65 -12.35 19.52 12.60
N TYR A 66 -13.54 18.94 12.76
CA TYR A 66 -13.74 17.49 12.63
C TYR A 66 -13.55 16.99 11.19
N GLN A 67 -13.90 17.82 10.21
CA GLN A 67 -13.67 17.54 8.80
C GLN A 67 -12.17 17.48 8.46
N MET A 68 -11.38 18.43 8.96
CA MET A 68 -9.92 18.42 8.80
C MET A 68 -9.27 17.22 9.49
N THR A 69 -9.73 16.85 10.69
CA THR A 69 -9.23 15.65 11.38
C THR A 69 -9.51 14.37 10.61
N SER A 70 -10.73 14.24 10.05
CA SER A 70 -11.10 13.08 9.24
C SER A 70 -10.22 12.97 7.98
N LEU A 71 -9.96 14.09 7.31
CA LEU A 71 -9.03 14.14 6.19
C LEU A 71 -7.59 13.82 6.60
N ALA A 72 -7.12 14.31 7.75
CA ALA A 72 -5.78 14.03 8.24
C ALA A 72 -5.59 12.52 8.47
N ILE A 73 -6.57 11.84 9.08
CA ILE A 73 -6.55 10.39 9.27
C ILE A 73 -6.52 9.66 7.92
N TRP A 74 -7.33 10.10 6.96
CA TRP A 74 -7.34 9.55 5.60
C TRP A 74 -5.98 9.70 4.90
N CYS A 75 -5.36 10.88 5.00
CA CYS A 75 -4.03 11.18 4.49
C CYS A 75 -2.95 10.30 5.12
N VAL A 76 -2.99 10.08 6.44
CA VAL A 76 -2.00 9.24 7.13
C VAL A 76 -2.12 7.78 6.68
N LEU A 77 -3.35 7.24 6.61
CA LEU A 77 -3.59 5.85 6.18
C LEU A 77 -3.10 5.61 4.74
N PHE A 78 -3.51 6.45 3.80
CA PHE A 78 -3.08 6.31 2.41
C PHE A 78 -1.61 6.67 2.20
N GLY A 79 -1.09 7.64 2.95
CA GLY A 79 0.33 7.98 2.96
C GLY A 79 1.20 6.79 3.36
N PHE A 80 0.78 6.03 4.37
CA PHE A 80 1.48 4.81 4.78
C PHE A 80 1.46 3.73 3.67
N ILE A 81 0.32 3.52 3.02
CA ILE A 81 0.19 2.57 1.90
C ILE A 81 1.11 2.99 0.74
N LEU A 82 1.09 4.28 0.37
CA LEU A 82 1.95 4.83 -0.68
C LEU A 82 3.43 4.71 -0.32
N PHE A 83 3.80 4.90 0.95
CA PHE A 83 5.16 4.76 1.42
C PHE A 83 5.69 3.32 1.24
N ILE A 84 4.89 2.31 1.60
CA ILE A 84 5.22 0.89 1.38
C ILE A 84 5.38 0.62 -0.12
N GLN A 85 4.47 1.15 -0.96
CA GLN A 85 4.58 1.01 -2.39
C GLN A 85 5.90 1.62 -2.91
N LEU A 86 6.24 2.83 -2.47
CA LEU A 86 7.46 3.52 -2.90
C LEU A 86 8.73 2.71 -2.55
N ILE A 87 8.81 2.18 -1.32
CA ILE A 87 9.91 1.31 -0.89
C ILE A 87 10.02 0.09 -1.80
N TRP A 88 8.89 -0.56 -2.08
CA TRP A 88 8.87 -1.74 -2.93
C TRP A 88 9.34 -1.44 -4.36
N LEU A 89 8.93 -0.30 -4.93
CA LEU A 89 9.39 0.14 -6.26
C LEU A 89 10.90 0.34 -6.27
N VAL A 90 11.46 0.97 -5.25
CA VAL A 90 12.91 1.18 -5.13
C VAL A 90 13.65 -0.16 -5.07
N ILE A 91 13.18 -1.11 -4.25
CA ILE A 91 13.77 -2.46 -4.17
C ILE A 91 13.73 -3.16 -5.53
N MET A 92 12.60 -3.12 -6.23
CA MET A 92 12.47 -3.73 -7.56
C MET A 92 13.40 -3.09 -8.58
N ARG A 93 13.48 -1.75 -8.59
CA ARG A 93 14.37 -1.03 -9.51
C ARG A 93 15.84 -1.33 -9.26
N VAL A 94 16.26 -1.42 -7.99
CA VAL A 94 17.63 -1.79 -7.62
C VAL A 94 17.95 -3.23 -8.03
N ARG A 95 17.01 -4.17 -7.86
CA ARG A 95 17.18 -5.57 -8.24
C ARG A 95 17.32 -5.77 -9.74
N HIS A 96 16.64 -4.96 -10.56
CA HIS A 96 16.64 -5.09 -12.02
C HIS A 96 17.87 -4.48 -12.72
N ARG A 97 18.72 -3.75 -11.98
CA ARG A 97 19.95 -3.10 -12.48
C ARG A 97 21.22 -3.91 -12.18
N LYS A 98 21.09 -5.08 -11.56
CA LYS A 98 22.14 -6.10 -11.42
C LYS A 98 21.76 -7.32 -12.24
#